data_AF-A0A9P4VTT3-F1
#
_entry.id   AF-A0A9P4VTT3-F1
#
_cell.length_a   1.000
_cell.length_b   1.000
_cell.length_c   1.000
_cell.angle_alpha   90.00
_cell.angle_beta   90.00
_cell.angle_gamma   90.00
#
_symmetry.space_group_name_H-M   'P 1'
#
loop_
_entity.id
_entity.type
_entity.pdbx_description
1 polymer ?
#
loop_
_entity_poly.entity_id
_entity_poly.type
_entity_poly.pdbx_seq_one_letter_code
_entity_poly.pdbx_strand_id
1 'polypeptide(L)'
;MFACLFTEGMGATANPDLSNPNVSVVRYGEYAYTDIRRFVVVQERRGFCLALPVSTYSQRGCTKCPEKAREHGIIYTSEYEPQPITGEPPFIYQSIKIKPVTDDIYLHSASRINFAETKSIQTNVKVKEIGNVIDEHLNLLDLQWKQEQNRGWP
;
A
#
# COMPACT_ATOMS: atom_id res chain seq x y z
N MET A 1 7.33 -2.34 7.89
CA MET A 1 6.71 -1.36 6.97
C MET A 1 7.75 -0.32 6.60
N PHE A 2 7.86 0.01 5.33
CA PHE A 2 8.80 1.01 4.84
C PHE A 2 8.18 1.88 3.75
N ALA A 3 8.83 2.99 3.43
CA ALA A 3 8.54 3.80 2.26
C ALA A 3 9.73 3.79 1.29
N CYS A 4 9.48 3.75 -0.01
CA CYS A 4 10.55 3.84 -1.02
C CYS A 4 10.08 4.60 -2.25
N LEU A 5 11.04 5.08 -3.03
CA LEU A 5 10.77 5.60 -4.37
C LEU A 5 10.24 4.46 -5.24
N PHE A 6 9.11 4.68 -5.89
CA PHE A 6 8.48 3.69 -6.75
C PHE A 6 8.03 4.33 -8.05
N THR A 7 8.42 3.72 -9.17
CA THR A 7 8.07 4.16 -10.52
C THR A 7 7.15 3.14 -11.16
N GLU A 8 6.05 3.60 -11.74
CA GLU A 8 5.13 2.79 -12.53
C GLU A 8 4.83 3.46 -13.87
N GLY A 9 4.45 2.66 -14.86
CA GLY A 9 3.92 3.19 -16.12
C GLY A 9 2.58 3.89 -15.87
N MET A 10 2.37 5.04 -16.51
CA MET A 10 1.07 5.71 -16.47
C MET A 10 0.05 4.89 -17.26
N GLY A 11 -1.18 4.80 -16.74
CA GLY A 11 -2.26 4.08 -17.43
C GLY A 11 -2.61 4.72 -18.76
N ALA A 12 -3.09 3.92 -19.71
CA ALA A 12 -3.41 4.37 -21.07
C ALA A 12 -4.48 5.49 -21.16
N THR A 13 -5.31 5.64 -20.12
CA THR A 13 -6.33 6.70 -20.02
C THR A 13 -5.90 7.89 -19.15
N ALA A 14 -4.70 7.86 -18.58
CA ALA A 14 -4.18 8.97 -17.80
C ALA A 14 -3.71 10.08 -18.75
N ASN A 15 -4.10 11.32 -18.47
CA ASN A 15 -3.57 12.48 -19.19
C ASN A 15 -2.24 12.91 -18.53
N PRO A 16 -1.09 12.78 -19.21
CA PRO A 16 0.20 13.12 -18.61
C PRO A 16 0.33 14.63 -18.44
N ASP A 17 0.38 15.07 -17.18
CA ASP A 17 0.74 16.45 -16.84
C ASP A 17 2.26 16.57 -16.72
N LEU A 18 2.90 17.07 -17.78
CA LEU A 18 4.35 17.27 -17.81
C LEU A 18 4.85 18.40 -16.91
N SER A 19 3.96 19.22 -16.35
CA SER A 19 4.33 20.21 -15.33
C SER A 19 4.51 19.56 -13.95
N ASN A 20 3.96 18.35 -13.76
CA ASN A 20 4.13 17.59 -12.54
C ASN A 20 5.53 16.95 -12.51
N PRO A 21 6.39 17.28 -11.53
CA PRO A 21 7.76 16.75 -11.45
C PRO A 21 7.81 15.23 -11.22
N ASN A 22 6.69 14.61 -10.82
CA ASN A 22 6.57 13.16 -10.65
C ASN A 22 6.32 12.43 -11.98
N VAL A 23 6.07 13.15 -13.07
CA VAL A 23 5.84 12.59 -14.41
C VAL A 23 7.11 12.71 -15.25
N SER A 24 7.51 11.64 -15.91
CA SER A 24 8.67 11.63 -16.81
C SER A 24 8.33 10.93 -18.12
N VAL A 25 8.82 11.48 -19.25
CA VAL A 25 8.81 10.78 -20.53
C VAL A 25 9.97 9.80 -20.55
N VAL A 26 9.68 8.52 -20.79
CA VAL A 26 10.67 7.45 -20.86
C VAL A 26 10.82 6.95 -22.29
N ARG A 27 11.61 5.88 -22.48
CA ARG A 27 11.84 5.31 -23.82
C ARG A 27 10.51 4.95 -24.50
N TYR A 28 10.48 5.04 -25.83
CA TYR A 28 9.31 4.80 -26.68
C TYR A 28 8.19 5.85 -26.58
N GLY A 29 8.44 6.99 -25.92
CA GLY A 29 7.43 8.03 -25.75
C GLY A 29 6.38 7.70 -24.68
N GLU A 30 6.63 6.66 -23.89
CA GLU A 30 5.80 6.28 -22.75
C GLU A 30 5.99 7.24 -21.57
N TYR A 31 5.03 7.26 -20.66
CA TYR A 31 5.07 8.09 -19.46
C TYR A 31 5.19 7.24 -18.20
N ALA A 32 6.06 7.65 -17.30
CA ALA A 32 6.23 7.05 -15.99
C ALA A 32 5.81 8.03 -14.90
N TYR A 33 5.10 7.52 -13.89
CA TYR A 33 4.80 8.25 -12.67
C TYR A 33 5.67 7.72 -11.53
N THR A 34 6.36 8.61 -10.84
CA THR A 34 7.26 8.27 -9.74
C THR A 34 6.82 8.98 -8.46
N ASP A 35 6.66 8.23 -7.37
CA ASP A 35 6.26 8.77 -6.07
C ASP A 35 6.82 7.92 -4.93
N ILE A 36 6.71 8.43 -3.70
CA ILE A 36 7.04 7.68 -2.48
C ILE A 36 5.87 6.77 -2.11
N ARG A 37 6.09 5.46 -2.23
CA ARG A 37 5.09 4.44 -1.86
C ARG A 37 5.46 3.73 -0.57
N ARG A 38 4.44 3.33 0.17
CA ARG A 38 4.57 2.58 1.42
C ARG A 38 4.24 1.12 1.19
N PHE A 39 4.98 0.24 1.86
CA PHE A 39 4.85 -1.20 1.74
C PHE A 39 4.94 -1.90 3.10
N VAL A 40 4.15 -2.95 3.28
CA VAL A 40 4.23 -3.87 4.43
C VAL A 40 4.82 -5.18 3.94
N VAL A 41 5.96 -5.58 4.50
CA VAL A 41 6.59 -6.86 4.18
C VAL A 41 5.72 -8.00 4.73
N VAL A 42 5.42 -8.97 3.88
CA VAL A 42 4.71 -10.21 4.24
C VAL A 42 5.61 -11.43 4.11
N GLN A 43 6.69 -11.34 3.33
CA GLN A 43 7.63 -12.44 3.22
C GLN A 43 9.03 -11.99 2.81
N GLU A 44 10.04 -12.45 3.53
CA GLU A 44 11.44 -12.24 3.14
C GLU A 44 11.93 -13.34 2.18
N ARG A 45 12.83 -12.95 1.28
CA ARG A 45 13.52 -13.83 0.33
C ARG A 45 14.99 -13.43 0.24
N ARG A 46 15.79 -14.31 -0.36
CA ARG A 46 17.19 -13.99 -0.66
C ARG A 46 17.24 -12.92 -1.75
N GLY A 47 17.60 -11.69 -1.37
CA GLY A 47 17.82 -10.56 -2.29
C GLY A 47 16.60 -9.66 -2.52
N PHE A 48 15.40 -10.05 -2.10
CA PHE A 48 14.17 -9.26 -2.22
C PHE A 48 13.17 -9.62 -1.11
N CYS A 49 12.08 -8.88 -0.99
CA CYS A 49 10.94 -9.25 -0.16
C CYS A 49 9.64 -9.18 -0.96
N LEU A 50 8.64 -9.95 -0.55
CA LEU A 50 7.25 -9.76 -0.94
C LEU A 50 6.59 -8.77 0.01
N ALA A 51 5.93 -7.76 -0.54
CA ALA A 51 5.30 -6.70 0.25
C ALA A 51 3.98 -6.22 -0.37
N LEU A 52 3.07 -5.82 0.51
CA LEU A 52 1.75 -5.30 0.17
C LEU A 52 1.78 -3.77 0.11
N PRO A 53 1.26 -3.13 -0.95
CA PRO A 53 1.25 -1.68 -1.06
C PRO A 53 0.21 -1.06 -0.12
N VAL A 54 0.54 0.13 0.37
CA VAL A 54 -0.35 0.95 1.20
C VAL A 54 -0.61 2.27 0.48
N SER A 55 -1.90 2.58 0.27
CA SER A 55 -2.35 3.78 -0.43
C SER A 55 -3.40 4.55 0.36
N THR A 56 -3.39 5.88 0.23
CA THR A 56 -4.47 6.73 0.76
C THR A 56 -5.47 7.12 -0.32
N TYR A 57 -5.17 6.81 -1.59
CA TYR A 57 -5.96 7.20 -2.75
C TYR A 57 -6.27 8.70 -2.81
N SER A 58 -5.25 9.53 -2.58
CA SER A 58 -5.42 10.99 -2.44
C SER A 58 -6.34 11.34 -1.26
N GLN A 59 -6.14 10.65 -0.13
CA GLN A 59 -6.93 10.76 1.11
C GLN A 59 -8.40 10.32 1.00
N ARG A 60 -8.79 9.70 -0.13
CA ARG A 60 -10.16 9.23 -0.37
C ARG A 60 -10.40 7.77 0.04
N GLY A 61 -9.35 7.04 0.40
CA GLY A 61 -9.46 5.60 0.67
C GLY A 61 -10.09 4.85 -0.52
N CYS A 62 -10.86 3.81 -0.22
CA CYS A 62 -11.54 3.00 -1.22
C CYS A 62 -12.69 3.71 -1.94
N THR A 63 -13.10 4.93 -1.55
CA THR A 63 -14.12 5.68 -2.32
C THR A 63 -13.63 6.03 -3.73
N LYS A 64 -12.30 6.06 -3.95
CA LYS A 64 -11.72 6.26 -5.29
C LYS A 64 -11.86 5.01 -6.19
N CYS A 65 -11.87 3.82 -5.61
CA CYS A 65 -11.92 2.52 -6.31
C CYS A 65 -12.83 1.55 -5.51
N PRO A 66 -14.13 1.84 -5.40
CA PRO A 66 -15.04 1.07 -4.54
C PRO A 66 -15.12 -0.40 -4.93
N GLU A 67 -14.95 -0.73 -6.21
CA GLU A 67 -14.92 -2.09 -6.74
C GLU A 67 -13.76 -2.94 -6.18
N LYS A 68 -12.69 -2.30 -5.72
CA LYS A 68 -11.51 -2.96 -5.13
C LYS A 68 -11.54 -2.98 -3.61
N ALA A 69 -12.56 -2.39 -2.96
CA ALA A 69 -12.60 -2.29 -1.49
C ALA A 69 -12.51 -3.66 -0.80
N ARG A 70 -13.05 -4.72 -1.42
CA ARG A 70 -12.99 -6.11 -0.93
C ARG A 70 -11.58 -6.70 -0.87
N GLU A 71 -10.61 -6.09 -1.55
CA GLU A 71 -9.19 -6.51 -1.61
C GLU A 71 -8.35 -5.74 -0.58
N HIS A 72 -8.96 -4.78 0.12
CA HIS A 72 -8.29 -3.86 1.03
C HIS A 72 -8.64 -4.11 2.49
N GLY A 73 -7.74 -3.69 3.37
CA GLY A 73 -8.01 -3.50 4.79
C GLY A 73 -7.52 -2.13 5.26
N ILE A 74 -7.94 -1.72 6.45
CA ILE A 74 -7.45 -0.50 7.08
C ILE A 74 -6.07 -0.78 7.69
N ILE A 75 -5.14 0.18 7.56
CA ILE A 75 -3.84 0.13 8.22
C ILE A 75 -3.57 1.46 8.92
N TYR A 76 -3.07 1.42 10.15
CA TYR A 76 -3.00 2.62 10.99
C TYR A 76 -1.83 2.58 11.99
N THR A 77 -1.40 3.76 12.44
CA THR A 77 -0.42 3.93 13.54
C THR A 77 -1.01 4.64 14.76
N SER A 78 -2.24 5.15 14.67
CA SER A 78 -2.93 5.81 15.78
C SER A 78 -3.17 4.87 16.97
N GLU A 79 -3.38 5.45 18.14
CA GLU A 79 -3.73 4.70 19.35
C GLU A 79 -5.00 3.87 19.12
N TYR A 80 -6.03 4.50 18.57
CA TYR A 80 -7.32 3.90 18.25
C TYR A 80 -7.44 3.55 16.77
N GLU A 81 -8.18 2.48 16.49
CA GLU A 81 -8.52 2.08 15.12
C GLU A 81 -9.40 3.16 14.46
N PRO A 82 -9.00 3.68 13.28
CA PRO A 82 -9.80 4.66 12.57
C PRO A 82 -11.02 4.01 11.93
N GLN A 83 -12.14 4.74 11.93
CA GLN A 83 -13.34 4.33 11.21
C GLN A 83 -13.12 4.41 9.69
N PRO A 84 -13.86 3.61 8.90
CA PRO A 84 -13.94 3.80 7.45
C PRO A 84 -14.29 5.26 7.10
N ILE A 85 -13.69 5.78 6.03
CA ILE A 85 -14.06 7.07 5.45
C ILE A 85 -15.49 6.98 4.94
N THR A 86 -16.27 8.05 5.11
CA THR A 86 -17.65 8.12 4.65
C THR A 86 -17.76 7.73 3.17
N GLY A 87 -18.58 6.72 2.88
CA GLY A 87 -18.80 6.19 1.53
C GLY A 87 -17.90 5.01 1.15
N GLU A 88 -16.96 4.59 2.00
CA GLU A 88 -16.22 3.34 1.77
C GLU A 88 -17.15 2.13 1.94
N PRO A 89 -17.08 1.13 1.04
CA PRO A 89 -17.73 -0.15 1.25
C PRO A 89 -17.21 -0.85 2.51
N PRO A 90 -17.97 -1.79 3.08
CA PRO A 90 -17.51 -2.61 4.19
C PRO A 90 -16.23 -3.38 3.84
N PHE A 91 -15.28 -3.37 4.76
CA PHE A 91 -14.05 -4.14 4.65
C PHE A 91 -14.28 -5.57 5.16
N ILE A 92 -13.78 -6.56 4.41
CA ILE A 92 -13.81 -7.97 4.83
C ILE A 92 -12.58 -8.34 5.66
N TYR A 93 -11.50 -7.56 5.53
CA TYR A 93 -10.26 -7.74 6.25
C TYR A 93 -10.23 -6.86 7.49
N GLN A 94 -9.77 -7.44 8.60
CA GLN A 94 -9.51 -6.74 9.84
C GLN A 94 -8.32 -5.79 9.69
N SER A 95 -8.37 -4.73 10.49
CA SER A 95 -7.39 -3.64 10.47
C SER A 95 -6.02 -4.08 10.97
N ILE A 96 -4.96 -3.56 10.36
CA ILE A 96 -3.56 -3.84 10.72
C ILE A 96 -2.95 -2.64 11.43
N LYS A 97 -2.52 -2.81 12.68
CA LYS A 97 -1.82 -1.76 13.44
C LYS A 97 -0.32 -1.85 13.23
N ILE A 98 0.29 -0.69 13.00
CA ILE A 98 1.74 -0.51 12.88
C ILE A 98 2.23 0.23 14.12
N LYS A 99 3.24 -0.32 14.78
CA LYS A 99 4.08 0.39 15.74
C LYS A 99 5.12 1.20 14.96
N PRO A 100 5.02 2.54 14.92
CA PRO A 100 5.98 3.36 14.19
C PRO A 100 7.37 3.30 14.86
N VAL A 101 8.44 3.56 14.10
CA VAL A 101 9.81 3.59 14.66
C VAL A 101 10.04 4.79 15.57
N THR A 102 9.31 5.88 15.34
CA THR A 102 9.33 7.12 16.12
C THR A 102 7.92 7.69 16.23
N ASP A 103 7.64 8.43 17.30
CA ASP A 103 6.29 8.91 17.60
C ASP A 103 5.77 9.94 16.59
N ASP A 104 6.64 10.59 15.81
CA ASP A 104 6.27 11.57 14.78
C ASP A 104 5.81 10.95 13.45
N ILE A 105 5.90 9.62 13.32
CA ILE A 105 5.48 8.91 12.11
C ILE A 105 4.00 8.51 12.20
N TYR A 106 3.19 9.15 11.36
CA TYR A 106 1.76 8.89 11.29
C TYR A 106 1.32 8.39 9.92
N LEU A 107 0.40 7.43 9.92
CA LEU A 107 -0.40 7.08 8.75
C LEU A 107 -1.68 7.91 8.73
N HIS A 108 -2.04 8.40 7.54
CA HIS A 108 -3.32 9.07 7.35
C HIS A 108 -4.46 8.09 7.62
N SER A 109 -5.58 8.55 8.18
CA SER A 109 -6.76 7.71 8.50
C SER A 109 -7.32 6.96 7.30
N ALA A 110 -7.16 7.51 6.10
CA ALA A 110 -7.51 6.90 4.81
C ALA A 110 -6.51 5.85 4.28
N SER A 111 -5.48 5.46 5.04
CA SER A 111 -4.48 4.48 4.59
C SER A 111 -5.08 3.08 4.50
N ARG A 112 -4.97 2.46 3.32
CA ARG A 112 -5.49 1.13 3.02
C ARG A 112 -4.35 0.22 2.55
N ILE A 113 -4.26 -0.96 3.13
CA ILE A 113 -3.36 -2.03 2.68
C ILE A 113 -4.09 -2.86 1.65
N ASN A 114 -3.44 -3.15 0.51
CA ASN A 114 -4.00 -3.97 -0.57
C ASN A 114 -3.46 -5.41 -0.46
N PHE A 115 -4.33 -6.37 -0.15
CA PHE A 115 -3.96 -7.79 -0.02
C PHE A 115 -3.87 -8.53 -1.37
N ALA A 116 -4.46 -7.99 -2.44
CA ALA A 116 -4.48 -8.62 -3.75
C ALA A 116 -3.18 -8.39 -4.54
N GLU A 117 -2.50 -7.26 -4.31
CA GLU A 117 -1.35 -6.85 -5.12
C GLU A 117 0.00 -7.06 -4.42
N THR A 118 0.50 -8.31 -4.41
CA THR A 118 1.83 -8.60 -3.86
C THR A 118 2.94 -8.05 -4.77
N LYS A 119 3.81 -7.19 -4.26
CA LYS A 119 4.98 -6.66 -4.96
C LYS A 119 6.27 -7.31 -4.49
N SER A 120 7.16 -7.63 -5.42
CA SER A 120 8.55 -8.00 -5.12
C SER A 120 9.42 -6.75 -5.07
N ILE A 121 10.04 -6.47 -3.93
CA ILE A 121 10.89 -5.29 -3.70
C ILE A 121 12.32 -5.76 -3.44
N GLN A 122 13.28 -5.28 -4.24
CA GLN A 122 14.70 -5.65 -4.11
C GLN A 122 15.32 -5.04 -2.85
N THR A 123 16.21 -5.80 -2.21
CA THR A 123 16.88 -5.39 -0.95
C THR A 123 17.88 -4.23 -1.10
N ASN A 124 18.31 -3.93 -2.33
CA ASN A 124 19.23 -2.83 -2.63
C ASN A 124 18.53 -1.48 -2.88
N VAL A 125 17.20 -1.43 -2.76
CA VAL A 125 16.43 -0.18 -2.87
C VAL A 125 16.61 0.64 -1.60
N LYS A 126 16.83 1.96 -1.76
CA LYS A 126 16.84 2.89 -0.62
C LYS A 126 15.42 3.01 -0.05
N VAL A 127 15.29 2.75 1.24
CA VAL A 127 14.01 2.84 1.95
C VAL A 127 14.10 3.77 3.14
N LYS A 128 12.98 4.38 3.50
CA LYS A 128 12.75 4.98 4.81
C LYS A 128 11.97 3.97 5.66
N GLU A 129 12.53 3.60 6.80
CA GLU A 129 11.80 2.77 7.77
C GLU A 129 10.63 3.55 8.35
N ILE A 130 9.46 2.91 8.47
CA ILE A 130 8.23 3.52 9.00
C ILE A 130 7.84 2.89 10.34
N GLY A 131 7.94 1.57 10.45
CA GLY A 131 7.50 0.84 11.64
C GLY A 131 7.28 -0.63 11.36
N ASN A 132 6.83 -1.36 12.38
CA ASN A 132 6.54 -2.79 12.28
C ASN A 132 5.08 -3.06 12.61
N VAL A 133 4.52 -4.12 12.03
CA VAL A 133 3.20 -4.62 12.43
C VAL A 133 3.31 -5.05 13.88
N ILE A 134 2.31 -4.73 14.71
CA ILE A 134 2.33 -5.16 16.12
C ILE A 134 2.27 -6.68 16.20
N ASP A 135 2.87 -7.26 17.25
CA ASP A 135 3.04 -8.71 17.38
C ASP A 135 1.68 -9.44 17.30
N GLU A 136 0.64 -8.85 17.89
CA GLU A 136 -0.73 -9.37 17.90
C GLU A 136 -1.35 -9.48 16.49
N HIS A 137 -0.89 -8.67 15.54
CA HIS A 137 -1.42 -8.61 14.18
C HIS A 137 -0.53 -9.35 13.17
N LEU A 138 0.62 -9.91 13.56
CA LEU A 138 1.51 -10.63 12.63
C LEU A 138 0.83 -11.86 12.01
N ASN A 139 0.20 -12.70 12.83
CA ASN A 139 -0.55 -13.87 12.35
C ASN A 139 -1.77 -13.46 11.51
N LEU A 140 -2.44 -12.38 11.90
CA LEU A 140 -3.59 -11.83 11.18
C LEU A 140 -3.18 -11.36 9.78
N LEU A 141 -2.08 -10.62 9.66
CA LEU A 141 -1.54 -10.15 8.38
C LEU A 141 -1.25 -11.32 7.43
N ASP A 142 -0.53 -12.34 7.92
CA ASP A 142 -0.17 -13.51 7.13
C ASP A 142 -1.41 -14.31 6.68
N LEU A 143 -2.39 -14.49 7.58
CA LEU A 143 -3.63 -15.18 7.27
C LEU A 143 -4.43 -14.45 6.19
N GLN A 144 -4.64 -13.13 6.34
CA GLN A 144 -5.42 -12.33 5.39
C GLN A 144 -4.73 -12.27 4.03
N TRP A 145 -3.41 -12.14 4.01
CA TRP A 145 -2.63 -12.20 2.77
C TRP A 145 -2.81 -13.54 2.07
N LYS A 146 -2.58 -14.66 2.76
CA LYS A 146 -2.77 -16.00 2.18
C LYS A 146 -4.20 -16.25 1.73
N GLN A 147 -5.19 -15.76 2.47
CA GLN A 147 -6.60 -15.86 2.09
C GLN A 147 -6.87 -15.17 0.75
N GLU A 148 -6.38 -13.95 0.54
CA GLU A 148 -6.55 -13.25 -0.73
C GLU A 148 -5.75 -13.91 -1.86
N GLN A 149 -4.53 -14.41 -1.60
CA GLN A 149 -3.75 -15.13 -2.63
C GLN A 149 -4.41 -16.44 -3.08
N ASN A 150 -5.14 -17.11 -2.20
CA ASN A 150 -5.90 -18.33 -2.52
C ASN A 150 -7.26 -18.03 -3.15
N ARG A 151 -7.67 -16.76 -3.16
CA ARG A 151 -8.91 -16.31 -3.79
C ARG A 151 -8.67 -16.27 -5.29
N GLY A 152 -9.08 -17.34 -5.97
CA GLY A 152 -9.04 -17.38 -7.44
C GLY A 152 -9.73 -16.16 -8.05
N TRP A 153 -9.26 -15.77 -9.23
CA TRP A 153 -9.98 -14.79 -10.05
C TRP A 153 -11.37 -15.36 -10.37
N PRO A 154 -12.47 -14.60 -10.19
CA PRO A 154 -13.80 -15.07 -10.51
C PRO A 154 -13.95 -15.47 -11.99
#